data_AF-A0AAP0IH16-F1
#
_entry.id   AF-A0AAP0IH16-F1
#
_cell.length_a   1.000
_cell.length_b   1.000
_cell.length_c   1.000
_cell.angle_alpha   90.00
_cell.angle_beta   90.00
_cell.angle_gamma   90.00
#
_symmetry.space_group_name_H-M   'P 1'
#
loop_
_entity.id
_entity.type
_entity.pdbx_description
1 polymer ?
#
loop_
_entity_poly.entity_id
_entity_poly.type
_entity_poly.pdbx_seq_one_letter_code
_entity_poly.pdbx_strand_id
1 'polypeptide(L)'
;MAQLSRQLVLEVENEIKCPADAFYEFMKNKFIDAHLLFPEIYKNSKVLQGDGKSLGSVIQWSYVIDAKSDQYLEVKAKLSEVDDEKR
;
A
#
# COMPACT_ATOMS: atom_id res chain seq x y z
N MET A 1 8.93 -13.12 -31.47
CA MET A 1 9.42 -11.79 -31.07
C MET A 1 9.17 -11.66 -29.57
N ALA A 2 10.19 -11.80 -28.73
CA ALA A 2 10.06 -11.58 -27.29
C ALA A 2 10.26 -10.09 -27.02
N GLN A 3 9.21 -9.42 -26.55
CA GLN A 3 9.30 -8.04 -26.08
C GLN A 3 10.09 -8.06 -24.75
N LEU A 4 11.38 -7.74 -24.79
CA LEU A 4 12.17 -7.48 -23.58
C LEU A 4 11.61 -6.20 -22.94
N SER A 5 10.76 -6.34 -21.92
CA SER A 5 10.34 -5.23 -21.08
C SER A 5 11.55 -4.77 -20.27
N ARG A 6 12.09 -3.60 -20.60
CA ARG A 6 13.12 -2.95 -19.78
C ARG A 6 12.50 -2.58 -18.44
N GLN A 7 12.93 -3.22 -17.36
CA GLN A 7 12.54 -2.85 -16.01
C GLN A 7 13.40 -1.67 -15.54
N LEU A 8 12.75 -0.54 -15.22
CA LEU A 8 13.39 0.57 -14.55
C LEU A 8 13.30 0.30 -13.05
N VAL A 9 14.43 0.34 -12.35
CA VAL A 9 14.50 0.23 -10.89
C VAL A 9 14.76 1.63 -10.34
N LEU A 10 13.86 2.08 -9.46
CA LEU A 10 14.00 3.31 -8.69
C LEU A 10 13.98 2.92 -7.21
N GLU A 11 15.05 3.24 -6.50
CA GLU A 11 15.16 3.05 -5.06
C GLU A 11 15.16 4.42 -4.40
N VAL A 12 14.33 4.58 -3.36
CA VAL A 12 14.22 5.81 -2.59
C VAL A 12 14.29 5.45 -1.11
N GLU A 13 15.18 6.11 -0.39
CA GLU A 13 15.32 5.98 1.06
C GLU A 13 14.83 7.26 1.74
N ASN A 14 14.05 7.12 2.80
CA ASN A 14 13.60 8.24 3.64
C ASN A 14 13.70 7.85 5.11
N GLU A 15 14.14 8.79 5.94
CA GLU A 15 14.14 8.60 7.39
C GLU A 15 12.75 8.80 7.98
N ILE A 16 12.29 7.82 8.76
CA ILE A 16 11.06 7.90 9.55
C ILE A 16 11.41 8.02 11.04
N LYS A 17 10.59 8.76 11.78
CA LYS A 17 10.84 9.04 13.22
C LYS A 17 10.36 7.93 14.15
N CYS A 18 9.60 6.95 13.66
CA CYS A 18 9.06 5.87 14.48
C CYS A 18 9.98 4.63 14.46
N PRO A 19 9.92 3.77 15.49
CA PRO A 19 10.62 2.50 15.49
C PRO A 19 10.20 1.61 14.31
N ALA A 20 11.13 0.82 13.77
CA ALA A 20 10.90 -0.10 12.65
C ALA A 20 9.71 -1.03 12.90
N ASP A 21 9.68 -1.71 14.06
CA ASP A 21 8.57 -2.58 14.48
C ASP A 21 7.21 -1.88 14.42
N ALA A 22 7.14 -0.60 14.80
CA ALA A 22 5.89 0.15 14.79
C ALA A 22 5.43 0.48 13.37
N PHE A 23 6.37 0.82 12.48
CA PHE A 23 6.08 1.04 11.07
C PHE A 23 5.64 -0.24 10.37
N TYR A 24 6.37 -1.33 10.62
CA TYR A 24 6.06 -2.65 10.06
C TYR A 24 4.66 -3.13 10.47
N GLU A 25 4.34 -3.11 11.76
CA GLU A 25 3.03 -3.48 12.28
C GLU A 25 1.91 -2.61 11.70
N PHE A 26 2.18 -1.32 11.53
CA PHE A 26 1.24 -0.41 10.89
C PHE A 26 0.96 -0.80 9.43
N MET A 27 2.00 -0.99 8.62
CA MET A 27 1.87 -1.35 7.20
C MET A 27 1.20 -2.71 7.02
N LYS A 28 1.59 -3.70 7.82
CA LYS A 28 1.08 -5.08 7.73
C LYS A 28 -0.38 -5.19 8.16
N ASN A 29 -0.73 -4.61 9.31
CA ASN A 29 -1.99 -4.92 9.99
C ASN A 29 -3.04 -3.81 9.98
N LYS A 30 -2.64 -2.55 9.78
CA LYS A 30 -3.51 -1.38 9.93
C LYS A 30 -3.73 -0.61 8.63
N PHE A 31 -2.76 -0.63 7.72
CA PHE A 31 -2.83 0.19 6.51
C PHE A 31 -3.92 -0.22 5.51
N ILE A 32 -4.46 -1.44 5.63
CA ILE A 32 -5.70 -1.82 4.95
C ILE A 32 -6.83 -0.81 5.21
N ASP A 33 -6.92 -0.29 6.43
CA ASP A 33 -7.94 0.66 6.87
C ASP A 33 -7.50 2.12 6.65
N ALA A 34 -6.61 2.38 5.67
CA ALA A 34 -6.09 3.72 5.39
C ALA A 34 -7.19 4.80 5.23
N HIS A 35 -8.37 4.45 4.68
CA HIS A 35 -9.49 5.39 4.56
C HIS A 35 -10.09 5.83 5.91
N LEU A 36 -9.96 5.03 6.96
CA LEU A 36 -10.37 5.40 8.33
C LEU A 36 -9.28 6.21 9.04
N LEU A 37 -8.02 5.91 8.73
CA LEU A 37 -6.85 6.51 9.39
C LEU A 37 -6.46 7.87 8.80
N PHE A 38 -6.61 8.01 7.48
CA PHE A 38 -6.21 9.18 6.69
C PHE A 38 -7.33 9.56 5.68
N PRO A 39 -8.55 9.85 6.15
CA PRO A 39 -9.73 10.10 5.28
C PRO A 39 -9.54 11.30 4.33
N GLU A 40 -8.65 12.22 4.65
CA GLU A 40 -8.28 13.36 3.82
C GLU A 40 -7.57 12.93 2.52
N ILE A 41 -6.83 11.83 2.54
CA ILE A 41 -6.12 11.28 1.38
C ILE A 41 -6.84 10.05 0.82
N TYR A 42 -7.12 9.06 1.66
CA TYR A 42 -7.73 7.78 1.25
C TYR A 42 -9.24 7.84 1.44
N LYS A 43 -9.98 7.71 0.34
CA LYS A 43 -11.45 7.82 0.32
C LYS A 43 -12.14 6.48 0.52
N ASN A 44 -11.47 5.39 0.17
CA ASN A 44 -12.01 4.04 0.32
C ASN A 44 -10.91 2.98 0.35
N SER A 45 -11.17 1.87 1.03
CA SER A 45 -10.39 0.63 0.95
C SER A 45 -11.33 -0.55 0.70
N LYS A 46 -11.04 -1.38 -0.30
CA LYS A 46 -11.82 -2.58 -0.62
C LYS A 46 -10.91 -3.80 -0.69
N VAL A 47 -11.23 -4.85 0.05
CA VAL A 47 -10.61 -6.16 -0.13
C VAL A 47 -11.30 -6.84 -1.31
N LEU A 48 -10.55 -7.08 -2.38
CA LEU A 48 -11.04 -7.75 -3.59
C LEU A 48 -10.81 -9.27 -3.54
N GLN A 49 -9.80 -9.71 -2.78
CA GLN A 49 -9.47 -11.12 -2.57
C GLN A 49 -8.80 -11.30 -1.21
N GLY A 50 -9.16 -12.38 -0.51
CA GLY A 50 -8.56 -12.74 0.79
C GLY A 50 -9.14 -11.93 1.95
N ASP A 51 -8.30 -11.70 2.97
CA ASP A 51 -8.63 -10.92 4.18
C ASP A 51 -7.90 -9.57 4.21
N GLY A 52 -7.02 -9.31 3.23
CA GLY A 52 -6.23 -8.09 3.15
C GLY A 52 -4.98 -8.07 4.03
N LYS A 53 -4.65 -9.16 4.72
CA LYS A 53 -3.47 -9.27 5.61
C LYS A 53 -2.62 -10.49 5.29
N SER A 54 -3.24 -11.55 4.78
CA SER A 54 -2.59 -12.78 4.36
C SER A 54 -2.01 -12.67 2.94
N LEU A 55 -0.92 -13.40 2.68
CA LEU A 55 -0.32 -13.51 1.35
C LEU A 55 -1.37 -13.88 0.29
N GLY A 56 -1.26 -13.26 -0.88
CA GLY A 56 -2.21 -13.43 -1.97
C GLY A 56 -3.44 -12.53 -1.89
N SER A 57 -3.66 -11.81 -0.78
CA SER A 57 -4.74 -10.84 -0.69
C SER A 57 -4.57 -9.70 -1.70
N VAL A 58 -5.70 -9.21 -2.22
CA VAL A 58 -5.74 -8.08 -3.15
C VAL A 58 -6.60 -6.97 -2.55
N ILE A 59 -6.01 -5.78 -2.42
CA ILE A 59 -6.66 -4.60 -1.86
C ILE A 59 -6.70 -3.52 -2.93
N GLN A 60 -7.84 -2.83 -3.02
CA GLN A 60 -8.00 -1.62 -3.81
C GLN A 60 -8.16 -0.43 -2.88
N TRP A 61 -7.31 0.58 -3.05
CA TRP A 61 -7.45 1.88 -2.40
C TRP A 61 -7.90 2.93 -3.42
N SER A 62 -8.85 3.77 -3.00
CA SER A 62 -9.20 5.01 -3.71
C SER A 62 -8.58 6.19 -2.96
N TYR A 63 -7.77 7.02 -3.61
CA TYR A 63 -7.03 8.10 -2.94
C TYR A 63 -6.91 9.35 -3.81
N VAL A 64 -6.61 10.49 -3.19
CA VAL A 64 -6.33 11.76 -3.88
C VAL A 64 -4.86 12.14 -3.71
N ILE A 65 -4.22 12.68 -4.76
CA ILE A 65 -2.84 13.20 -4.68
C ILE A 65 -2.82 14.60 -4.06
N ASP A 66 -3.81 15.42 -4.42
CA ASP A 66 -4.08 16.71 -3.79
C ASP A 66 -5.39 16.60 -3.02
N ALA A 67 -5.35 16.85 -1.72
CA ALA A 67 -6.52 16.83 -0.85
C ALA A 67 -7.63 17.81 -1.29
N LYS A 68 -7.30 18.80 -2.13
CA LYS A 68 -8.26 19.75 -2.72
C LYS A 68 -8.85 19.30 -4.05
N SER A 69 -8.42 18.16 -4.58
CA SER A 69 -8.92 17.60 -5.83
C SER A 69 -10.18 16.76 -5.60
N ASP A 70 -11.19 16.95 -6.45
CA ASP A 70 -12.37 16.07 -6.52
C ASP A 70 -12.09 14.77 -7.30
N GLN A 71 -10.93 14.66 -7.94
CA GLN A 71 -10.52 13.46 -8.68
C GLN A 71 -9.79 12.49 -7.76
N TYR A 72 -10.33 11.28 -7.64
CA TYR A 72 -9.66 10.17 -6.98
C TYR A 72 -9.03 9.22 -8.00
N LEU A 73 -7.89 8.66 -7.63
CA LEU A 73 -7.22 7.58 -8.31
C LEU A 73 -7.52 6.27 -7.60
N GLU A 74 -7.40 5.17 -8.33
CA GLU A 74 -7.52 3.83 -7.78
C GLU A 74 -6.24 3.06 -8.00
N VAL A 75 -5.76 2.40 -6.95
CA VAL A 75 -4.62 1.48 -7.02
C VAL A 75 -5.04 0.13 -6.49
N LYS A 76 -4.62 -0.93 -7.18
CA LYS A 76 -4.77 -2.32 -6.74
C LYS A 76 -3.40 -2.86 -6.37
N ALA A 77 -3.27 -3.37 -5.16
CA ALA A 77 -2.06 -4.03 -4.69
C ALA A 77 -2.37 -5.48 -4.34
N LYS A 78 -1.44 -6.37 -4.67
CA LYS A 78 -1.44 -7.76 -4.21
C LYS A 78 -0.31 -7.94 -3.22
N LEU A 79 -0.61 -8.47 -2.04
CA LEU A 79 0.42 -8.84 -1.08
C LEU A 79 1.10 -10.13 -1.55
N SER A 80 2.33 -10.03 -2.06
CA SER A 80 3.07 -11.18 -2.60
C SER A 80 4.02 -11.80 -1.60
N GLU A 81 4.63 -10.99 -0.74
CA GLU A 81 5.71 -11.40 0.16
C GLU A 81 5.62 -10.61 1.46
N VAL A 82 6.00 -11.25 2.57
CA VAL A 82 6.09 -10.68 3.92
C VAL A 82 7.31 -11.31 4.57
N ASP A 83 8.21 -10.49 5.11
CA ASP A 83 9.35 -10.95 5.90
C ASP A 83 9.12 -10.49 7.35
N ASP A 84 8.83 -11.44 8.24
CA ASP A 84 8.59 -11.19 9.67
C ASP A 84 9.89 -11.16 10.50
N GLU A 85 10.99 -11.68 9.94
CA GLU A 85 12.30 -11.72 10.58
C GLU A 85 13.09 -10.43 10.32
N LYS A 86 12.90 -9.81 9.15
CA LYS A 86 13.51 -8.53 8.75
C LYS A 86 12.52 -7.37 8.76
N ARG A 87 11.89 -7.15 9.91
CA ARG A 87 10.97 -6.03 10.14
C ARG A 87 11.68 -4.75 10.59
#